data_AF-A0A6I4UC20-F1
#
_entry.id   AF-A0A6I4UC20-F1
#
_cell.length_a   1.000
_cell.length_b   1.000
_cell.length_c   1.000
_cell.angle_alpha   90.00
_cell.angle_beta   90.00
_cell.angle_gamma   90.00
#
_symmetry.space_group_name_H-M   'P 1'
#
loop_
_entity.id
_entity.type
_entity.pdbx_description
1 polymer ?
#
loop_
_entity_poly.entity_id
_entity_poly.type
_entity_poly.pdbx_seq_one_letter_code
_entity_poly.pdbx_strand_id
1 'polypeptide(L)'
;MKFRIALTAAASLALAACGSSEDASTEAEADTVEMTADEALTDVEEMPVEDPAANTATVEMDTASPSEEAEIQEAGDSAADTAAAAMDAMAEDAN
;
A
#
# COMPACT_ATOMS: atom_id res chain seq x y z
N MET A 1 -18.35 -2.47 29.75
CA MET A 1 -18.17 -1.17 29.06
C MET A 1 -17.36 -0.13 29.86
N LYS A 2 -17.24 -0.24 31.19
CA LYS A 2 -16.44 0.69 32.03
C LYS A 2 -14.92 0.60 31.85
N PHE A 3 -14.41 -0.57 31.47
CA PHE A 3 -12.96 -0.83 31.32
C PHE A 3 -12.34 -0.18 30.07
N ARG A 4 -13.15 0.02 29.01
CA ARG A 4 -12.68 0.62 27.76
C ARG A 4 -12.47 2.14 27.89
N ILE A 5 -13.30 2.80 28.69
CA ILE A 5 -13.21 4.26 28.94
C ILE A 5 -11.96 4.61 29.77
N ALA A 6 -11.57 3.74 30.70
CA ALA A 6 -10.37 3.93 31.52
C ALA A 6 -9.08 3.82 30.68
N LEU A 7 -9.06 2.92 29.69
CA LEU A 7 -7.88 2.69 28.85
C LEU A 7 -7.62 3.85 27.87
N THR A 8 -8.68 4.47 27.35
CA THR A 8 -8.57 5.64 26.47
C THR A 8 -8.07 6.89 27.20
N ALA A 9 -8.37 7.05 28.49
CA ALA A 9 -7.89 8.19 29.27
C ALA A 9 -6.40 8.09 29.63
N ALA A 10 -5.87 6.89 29.84
CA ALA A 10 -4.44 6.68 30.10
C ALA A 10 -3.59 6.91 28.84
N ALA A 11 -4.13 6.57 27.66
CA ALA A 11 -3.43 6.73 26.38
C ALA A 11 -3.20 8.21 26.02
N SER A 12 -4.15 9.11 26.31
CA SER A 12 -4.00 10.54 26.03
C SER A 12 -2.98 11.24 26.94
N LEU A 13 -2.82 10.79 28.19
CA LEU A 13 -1.76 11.30 29.08
C LEU A 13 -0.36 10.82 28.67
N ALA A 14 -0.24 9.60 28.12
CA ALA A 14 1.03 9.09 27.61
C ALA A 14 1.48 9.81 26.32
N LEU A 15 0.53 10.22 25.46
CA LEU A 15 0.82 10.99 24.25
C LEU A 15 1.33 12.40 24.57
N ALA A 16 0.82 13.02 25.64
CA ALA A 16 1.29 14.34 26.08
C ALA A 16 2.74 14.31 26.62
N ALA A 17 3.18 13.19 27.19
CA ALA A 17 4.57 13.01 27.62
C ALA A 17 5.53 12.69 26.46
N CYS A 18 5.03 12.14 25.35
CA CYS A 18 5.80 11.87 24.14
C CYS A 18 5.75 13.03 23.11
N GLY A 19 4.96 14.08 23.39
CA GLY A 19 4.77 15.26 22.56
C GLY A 19 5.44 16.53 23.08
N SER A 20 6.32 16.43 24.09
CA SER A 20 7.21 17.54 24.48
C SER A 20 8.39 17.58 23.51
N SER A 21 8.11 17.89 22.24
CA SER A 21 9.15 18.17 21.26
C SER A 21 9.76 19.53 21.62
N GLU A 22 10.93 19.51 22.24
CA GLU A 22 11.79 20.70 22.28
C GLU A 22 12.02 21.11 20.81
N ASP A 23 11.83 22.40 20.47
CA ASP A 23 12.02 22.90 19.11
C ASP A 23 13.51 22.77 18.75
N ALA A 24 13.87 21.65 18.11
CA ALA A 24 15.23 21.35 17.71
C ALA A 24 15.69 22.16 16.49
N SER A 25 14.85 23.07 15.98
CA SER A 25 15.13 23.87 14.78
C SER A 25 16.26 24.88 15.00
N THR A 26 16.62 25.17 16.26
CA THR A 26 17.68 26.14 16.61
C THR A 26 19.10 25.56 16.77
N GLU A 27 19.26 24.24 16.94
CA GLU A 27 20.58 23.61 17.12
C GLU A 27 21.14 23.04 15.80
N ALA A 28 20.27 22.77 14.83
CA ALA A 28 20.65 22.22 13.54
C ALA A 28 20.67 23.32 12.46
N GLU A 29 21.65 24.23 12.53
CA GLU A 29 22.10 24.91 11.32
C GLU A 29 22.71 23.83 10.42
N ALA A 30 21.91 23.27 9.52
CA ALA A 30 22.40 22.29 8.56
C ALA A 30 23.48 22.97 7.72
N ASP A 31 24.74 22.60 7.96
CA ASP A 31 25.84 22.97 7.08
C ASP A 31 25.41 22.63 5.66
N THR A 32 25.24 23.67 4.84
CA THR A 32 24.92 23.52 3.42
C THR A 32 26.12 22.82 2.80
N VAL A 33 25.99 21.52 2.57
CA VAL A 33 26.98 20.76 1.83
C VAL A 33 27.02 21.40 0.44
N GLU A 34 28.12 22.08 0.12
CA GLU A 34 28.43 22.70 -1.18
C GLU A 34 28.64 21.65 -2.28
N MET A 35 27.93 20.52 -2.21
CA MET A 35 27.90 19.53 -3.26
C MET A 35 26.91 20.03 -4.30
N THR A 36 27.41 20.33 -5.50
CA THR A 36 26.57 20.77 -6.61
C THR A 36 25.48 19.74 -6.85
N ALA A 37 24.22 20.16 -6.93
CA ALA A 37 23.08 19.26 -7.12
C ALA A 37 23.23 18.35 -8.34
N ASP A 38 23.98 18.80 -9.35
CA ASP A 38 24.28 18.07 -10.58
C ASP A 38 25.15 16.82 -10.36
N GLU A 39 25.96 16.76 -9.31
CA GLU A 39 26.80 15.59 -9.02
C GLU A 39 25.95 14.36 -8.69
N ALA A 40 24.82 14.54 -8.00
CA ALA A 40 23.86 13.48 -7.68
C ALA A 40 23.04 13.01 -8.89
N LEU A 41 23.02 13.77 -9.99
CA LEU A 41 22.31 13.45 -11.23
C LEU A 41 23.23 12.83 -12.28
N THR A 42 24.51 12.63 -11.96
CA THR A 42 25.46 11.97 -12.87
C THR A 42 25.03 10.53 -13.11
N ASP A 43 25.02 10.12 -14.38
CA ASP A 43 24.65 8.76 -14.75
C ASP A 43 25.62 7.72 -14.17
N VAL A 44 25.09 6.55 -13.80
CA VAL A 44 25.90 5.40 -13.40
C VAL A 44 26.32 4.66 -14.67
N GLU A 45 27.61 4.74 -15.02
CA GLU A 45 28.19 4.03 -16.17
C GLU A 45 28.43 2.53 -15.91
N GLU A 46 28.33 2.10 -14.65
CA GLU A 46 28.56 0.70 -14.28
C GLU A 46 27.43 -0.21 -14.79
N MET A 47 27.80 -1.21 -15.60
CA MET A 47 26.85 -2.23 -16.03
C MET A 47 26.46 -3.12 -14.84
N PRO A 48 25.18 -3.50 -14.71
CA PRO A 48 24.76 -4.47 -13.70
C PRO A 48 25.58 -5.76 -13.81
N VAL A 49 26.09 -6.25 -12.68
CA VAL A 49 26.75 -7.55 -12.62
C VAL A 49 25.71 -8.65 -12.85
N GLU A 50 26.04 -9.63 -13.70
CA GLU A 50 25.18 -10.77 -13.94
C GLU A 50 24.98 -11.58 -12.64
N ASP A 51 23.72 -11.76 -12.24
CA ASP A 51 23.36 -12.68 -11.17
C ASP A 51 23.18 -14.10 -11.74
N PRO A 52 24.07 -15.06 -11.42
CA PRO A 52 23.95 -16.44 -11.91
C PRO A 52 22.70 -17.14 -11.37
N ALA A 53 22.06 -16.63 -10.31
CA ALA A 53 20.86 -17.18 -9.71
C ALA A 53 19.56 -16.63 -10.31
N ALA A 54 19.60 -15.59 -11.15
CA ALA A 54 18.41 -14.85 -11.62
C ALA A 54 17.33 -15.74 -12.27
N ASN A 55 17.74 -16.87 -12.86
CA ASN A 55 16.83 -17.83 -13.53
C ASN A 55 16.93 -19.25 -12.97
N THR A 56 17.52 -19.42 -11.78
CA THR A 56 17.72 -20.74 -11.17
C THR A 56 16.51 -21.24 -10.38
N ALA A 57 15.61 -20.34 -10.01
CA ALA A 57 14.36 -20.72 -9.38
C ALA A 57 13.36 -21.17 -10.46
N THR A 58 12.95 -22.44 -10.39
CA THR A 58 11.67 -22.86 -10.98
C THR A 58 10.58 -22.12 -10.22
N VAL A 59 9.93 -21.18 -10.90
CA VAL A 59 8.64 -20.66 -10.45
C VAL A 59 7.62 -21.71 -10.87
N GLU A 60 7.07 -22.44 -9.90
CA GLU A 60 5.84 -23.18 -10.14
C GLU A 60 4.76 -22.13 -10.44
N MET A 61 4.36 -22.04 -11.72
CA MET A 61 3.14 -21.34 -12.04
C MET A 61 2.01 -22.13 -11.41
N ASP A 62 1.38 -21.55 -10.40
CA ASP A 62 0.14 -22.07 -9.86
C ASP A 62 -0.92 -21.94 -10.96
N THR A 63 -1.12 -23.03 -11.71
CA THR A 63 -2.21 -23.13 -12.65
C THR A 63 -3.47 -23.31 -11.81
N ALA A 64 -4.41 -22.38 -11.94
CA ALA A 64 -5.67 -22.42 -11.22
C ALA A 64 -6.27 -23.83 -11.28
N SER A 65 -6.70 -24.33 -10.13
CA SER A 65 -7.36 -25.64 -10.09
C SER A 65 -8.69 -25.56 -10.84
N PRO A 66 -9.19 -26.69 -11.39
CA PRO A 66 -10.51 -26.71 -12.05
C PRO A 66 -11.66 -26.26 -11.13
N SER A 67 -11.48 -26.35 -9.80
CA SER A 67 -12.41 -25.77 -8.83
C SER A 67 -12.35 -24.24 -8.78
N GLU A 68 -11.15 -23.65 -8.80
CA GLU A 68 -10.97 -22.19 -8.79
C GLU A 68 -11.50 -21.57 -10.08
N GLU A 69 -11.30 -22.23 -11.22
CA GLU A 69 -11.81 -21.78 -12.51
C GLU A 69 -13.34 -21.76 -12.56
N ALA A 70 -13.99 -22.77 -11.95
CA ALA A 70 -15.43 -22.81 -11.80
C ALA A 70 -15.94 -21.72 -10.84
N GLU A 71 -15.26 -21.46 -9.73
CA GLU A 71 -15.61 -20.38 -8.79
C GLU A 71 -15.47 -18.99 -9.44
N ILE A 72 -14.44 -18.78 -10.27
CA ILE A 72 -14.24 -17.55 -11.02
C ILE A 72 -15.36 -17.33 -12.04
N GLN A 73 -15.80 -18.39 -12.73
CA GLN A 73 -16.92 -18.30 -13.67
C GLN A 73 -18.23 -17.97 -12.95
N GLU A 74 -18.54 -18.67 -11.85
CA GLU A 74 -19.74 -18.41 -11.05
C GLU A 74 -19.77 -16.97 -10.52
N ALA A 75 -18.63 -16.47 -10.05
CA ALA A 75 -18.50 -15.08 -9.60
C ALA A 75 -18.72 -14.08 -10.74
N GLY A 76 -18.23 -14.38 -11.94
CA GLY A 76 -18.45 -13.60 -13.15
C GLY A 76 -19.92 -13.53 -13.54
N ASP A 77 -20.60 -14.67 -13.55
CA ASP A 77 -22.01 -14.79 -13.90
C ASP A 77 -22.89 -14.04 -12.89
N SER A 78 -22.62 -14.20 -11.58
CA SER A 78 -23.31 -13.45 -10.53
C SER A 78 -23.14 -11.93 -10.65
N ALA A 79 -21.95 -11.48 -11.05
CA ALA A 79 -21.68 -10.06 -11.26
C ALA A 79 -22.43 -9.51 -12.48
N ALA A 80 -22.50 -10.28 -13.57
CA ALA A 80 -23.27 -9.93 -14.76
C ALA A 80 -24.77 -9.81 -14.46
N ASP A 81 -25.33 -10.77 -13.72
CA ASP A 81 -26.73 -10.75 -13.29
C ASP A 81 -27.04 -9.56 -12.39
N THR A 82 -26.13 -9.24 -11.46
CA THR A 82 -26.26 -8.05 -10.59
C THR A 82 -26.24 -6.76 -11.41
N ALA A 83 -25.36 -6.67 -12.41
CA ALA A 83 -25.29 -5.50 -13.29
C ALA A 83 -26.55 -5.35 -14.14
N ALA A 84 -27.09 -6.45 -14.68
CA ALA A 84 -28.34 -6.45 -15.42
C ALA A 84 -29.52 -5.96 -14.55
N ALA A 85 -29.66 -6.51 -13.34
CA ALA A 85 -30.71 -6.10 -12.40
C ALA A 85 -30.59 -4.61 -12.01
N ALA A 86 -29.37 -4.10 -11.85
CA ALA A 86 -29.16 -2.68 -11.57
C ALA A 86 -29.56 -1.78 -12.75
N MET A 87 -29.29 -2.20 -14.00
CA MET A 87 -29.71 -1.46 -15.18
C MET A 87 -31.24 -1.45 -15.34
N ASP A 88 -31.90 -2.58 -15.10
CA ASP A 88 -33.36 -2.66 -15.14
C ASP A 88 -33.99 -1.75 -14.07
N ALA A 89 -33.49 -1.77 -12.84
CA ALA A 89 -33.99 -0.89 -11.77
C ALA A 89 -33.82 0.61 -12.11
N MET A 90 -32.70 0.99 -12.74
CA MET A 90 -32.49 2.38 -13.21
C MET A 90 -33.43 2.75 -14.36
N ALA A 91 -33.78 1.81 -15.23
CA ALA A 91 -34.73 2.02 -16.33
C ALA A 91 -36.18 2.15 -15.82
N GLU A 92 -36.54 1.41 -14.77
CA GLU A 92 -37.84 1.54 -14.08
C GLU A 92 -37.99 2.88 -13.36
N ASP A 93 -36.94 3.41 -12.72
CA ASP A 93 -36.95 4.73 -12.06
C ASP A 93 -37.00 5.92 -13.03
N ALA A 94 -36.66 5.70 -14.31
CA ALA A 94 -36.62 6.74 -15.35
C ALA A 94 -37.96 6.96 -16.09
N ASN A 95 -39.00 6.19 -15.77
CA ASN A 95 -40.31 6.19 -16.42
C ASN A 95 -41.43 6.59 -15.44
#